data_AF-A0A941ZD85-F1
#
_entry.id   AF-A0A941ZD85-F1
#
_cell.length_a   1.000
_cell.length_b   1.000
_cell.length_c   1.000
_cell.angle_alpha   90.00
_cell.angle_beta   90.00
_cell.angle_gamma   90.00
#
_symmetry.space_group_name_H-M   'P 1'
#
loop_
_entity.id
_entity.type
_entity.pdbx_description
1 polymer ?
#
loop_
_entity_poly.entity_id
_entity_poly.type
_entity_poly.pdbx_seq_one_letter_code
_entity_poly.pdbx_strand_id
1 'polypeptide(L)' 'VSVDVEGTYHNLGYFLSSLTRLNRIVNISNMKLGSPKLVKSENQLSASFKASTFSAIPEGEEVKADDKAGKKK' A
#
# COMPACT_ATOMS: atom_id res chain seq x y z
N VAL A 1 -9.29 0.80 -3.43
CA VAL A 1 -8.61 -0.27 -4.19
C VAL A 1 -8.75 -1.58 -3.43
N SER A 2 -9.07 -2.68 -4.12
CA SER A 2 -8.99 -4.03 -3.55
C SER A 2 -7.66 -4.65 -3.96
N VAL A 3 -6.97 -5.30 -3.02
CA VAL A 3 -5.62 -5.85 -3.21
C VAL A 3 -5.63 -7.31 -2.80
N ASP A 4 -5.13 -8.16 -3.70
CA ASP A 4 -4.90 -9.58 -3.46
C ASP A 4 -3.41 -9.87 -3.69
N VAL A 5 -2.75 -10.46 -2.71
CA VAL A 5 -1.31 -10.79 -2.75
C VAL A 5 -1.08 -12.20 -2.25
N GLU A 6 -0.09 -12.87 -2.85
CA GLU A 6 0.41 -14.17 -2.40
C GLU A 6 1.87 -14.03 -1.99
N GLY A 7 2.22 -14.55 -0.83
CA GLY A 7 3.57 -14.48 -0.30
C GLY A 7 3.74 -15.28 0.97
N THR A 8 4.98 -15.38 1.46
CA THR A 8 5.22 -15.90 2.81
C THR A 8 4.68 -14.92 3.85
N TYR A 9 4.35 -15.44 5.05
CA TYR A 9 3.87 -14.60 6.15
C TYR A 9 4.82 -13.43 6.47
N HIS A 10 6.12 -13.71 6.46
CA HIS A 10 7.16 -12.71 6.75
C HIS A 10 7.24 -11.63 5.68
N ASN A 11 7.20 -12.02 4.40
CA ASN A 11 7.24 -11.07 3.29
C ASN A 11 5.98 -10.20 3.25
N LEU A 12 4.82 -10.74 3.63
CA LEU A 12 3.61 -9.94 3.78
C LEU A 12 3.78 -8.89 4.89
N GLY A 13 4.42 -9.24 6.01
CA GLY A 13 4.75 -8.29 7.07
C GLY A 13 5.65 -7.16 6.59
N TYR A 14 6.70 -7.49 5.82
CA TYR A 14 7.55 -6.47 5.19
C TYR A 14 6.78 -5.57 4.22
N PHE A 15 5.92 -6.15 3.39
CA PHE A 15 5.08 -5.40 2.48
C PHE A 15 4.17 -4.42 3.23
N LEU A 16 3.45 -4.86 4.27
CA LEU A 16 2.61 -3.97 5.08
C LEU A 16 3.44 -2.90 5.82
N SER A 17 4.65 -3.23 6.29
CA SER A 17 5.56 -2.25 6.88
C SER A 17 6.03 -1.21 5.87
N SER A 18 6.16 -1.55 4.59
CA SER A 18 6.51 -0.57 3.56
C SER A 18 5.39 0.47 3.36
N LEU A 19 4.13 0.08 3.53
CA LEU A 19 2.98 1.00 3.41
C LEU A 19 2.98 2.05 4.53
N THR A 20 3.48 1.72 5.72
CA THR A 20 3.53 2.67 6.85
C THR A 20 4.59 3.77 6.66
N ARG A 21 5.51 3.61 5.70
CA ARG A 21 6.54 4.59 5.36
C ARG A 21 6.09 5.61 4.32
N LEU A 22 4.90 5.43 3.75
CA LEU A 22 4.35 6.38 2.79
C LEU A 22 3.99 7.69 3.50
N ASN A 23 4.33 8.83 2.90
CA ASN A 23 3.98 10.16 3.42
C ASN A 23 2.51 10.52 3.14
N ARG A 24 1.59 9.60 3.43
CA ARG A 24 0.13 9.77 3.28
C ARG A 24 -0.62 8.80 4.19
N ILE A 25 -1.86 9.14 4.51
CA ILE A 25 -2.75 8.27 5.28
C ILE A 25 -3.29 7.17 4.36
N VAL A 26 -2.96 5.92 4.68
CA VAL A 26 -3.48 4.73 4.01
C VAL A 26 -4.28 3.90 5.01
N ASN A 27 -5.58 3.74 4.74
CA ASN A 27 -6.46 2.89 5.50
C ASN A 27 -6.50 1.50 4.86
N ILE A 28 -6.27 0.48 5.68
CA ILE A 28 -6.42 -0.93 5.32
C ILE A 28 -7.65 -1.45 6.06
N SER A 29 -8.57 -2.09 5.34
CA SER A 29 -9.81 -2.63 5.88
C SER A 29 -10.11 -4.01 5.31
N ASN A 30 -10.91 -4.79 6.05
CA ASN A 30 -11.38 -6.11 5.63
C ASN A 30 -10.26 -7.07 5.24
N MET A 31 -9.13 -7.01 5.95
CA MET A 31 -8.00 -7.89 5.68
C MET A 31 -8.34 -9.35 6.04
N LYS A 32 -8.08 -10.26 5.11
CA LYS A 32 -8.24 -11.70 5.27
C LYS A 32 -6.94 -12.38 4.89
N LEU A 33 -6.56 -13.38 5.67
CA LEU A 33 -5.42 -14.24 5.47
C LEU A 33 -5.94 -15.66 5.35
N GLY A 34 -5.47 -16.41 4.36
CA GLY A 34 -5.95 -17.77 4.17
C GLY A 34 -5.21 -18.54 3.09
N SER A 35 -5.76 -19.71 2.78
CA SER A 35 -5.25 -20.61 1.74
C SER A 35 -3.76 -20.91 1.86
N PRO A 36 -3.26 -21.36 3.04
CA PRO A 36 -1.88 -21.76 3.17
C PRO A 36 -1.56 -22.90 2.20
N LYS A 37 -0.50 -22.73 1.41
CA LYS A 37 -0.02 -23.74 0.45
C LYS A 37 1.48 -23.89 0.56
N LEU A 38 1.96 -25.12 0.55
CA LEU A 38 3.38 -25.40 0.45
C LEU A 38 3.78 -25.28 -1.02
N VAL A 39 4.61 -24.29 -1.34
CA VAL A 39 5.12 -24.05 -2.70
C VAL A 39 6.63 -23.98 -2.62
N LYS A 40 7.33 -24.86 -3.35
CA LYS A 40 8.80 -24.89 -3.39
C LYS A 40 9.45 -24.91 -1.98
N SER A 41 8.87 -25.70 -1.06
CA SER A 41 9.31 -25.82 0.33
C SER A 41 9.12 -24.58 1.22
N GLU A 42 8.38 -23.57 0.74
CA GLU A 42 7.97 -22.41 1.54
C GLU A 42 6.45 -22.39 1.74
N ASN A 43 6.02 -21.96 2.92
CA ASN A 43 4.61 -21.74 3.23
C ASN A 43 4.16 -20.40 2.65
N GLN A 44 3.45 -20.48 1.53
CA GLN A 44 2.77 -19.35 0.90
C GLN A 44 1.38 -19.17 1.53
N LEU A 45 0.96 -17.92 1.67
CA LEU A 45 -0.35 -17.50 2.14
C LEU A 45 -0.93 -16.50 1.14
N SER A 46 -2.25 -16.56 0.96
CA SER A 46 -2.98 -15.53 0.25
C SER A 46 -3.50 -14.50 1.25
N ALA A 47 -3.33 -13.22 0.93
CA ALA A 47 -3.88 -12.11 1.69
C ALA A 47 -4.71 -11.20 0.78
N SER A 48 -5.90 -10.85 1.22
CA SER A 48 -6.80 -9.93 0.52
C SER A 48 -7.25 -8.82 1.45
N PHE A 49 -7.30 -7.58 0.97
CA PHE A 49 -7.73 -6.43 1.75
C PHE A 49 -8.19 -5.27 0.86
N LYS A 50 -8.87 -4.29 1.46
CA LYS A 50 -9.24 -3.03 0.80
C LYS A 50 -8.38 -1.89 1.32
N ALA A 51 -7.65 -1.24 0.42
CA ALA A 51 -6.87 -0.04 0.68
C ALA A 51 -7.62 1.23 0.22
N SER A 52 -7.65 2.25 1.05
CA SER A 52 -8.17 3.57 0.71
C SER A 52 -7.28 4.68 1.25
N THR A 53 -7.29 5.82 0.57
CA THR A 53 -6.57 7.05 0.95
C THR A 53 -7.52 8.21 0.79
N PHE A 54 -7.24 9.32 1.46
CA PHE A 54 -7.99 10.56 1.33
C PHE A 54 -7.17 11.60 0.57
N SER A 55 -7.87 12.49 -0.11
CA SER A 55 -7.34 13.73 -0.65
C SER A 55 -8.23 14.87 -0.15
N ALA A 56 -7.63 15.97 0.29
CA ALA A 56 -8.38 17.18 0.63
C ALA A 56 -8.87 17.91 -0.63
N ILE A 57 -8.24 17.64 -1.76
CA ILE A 57 -8.57 18.24 -3.06
C ILE A 57 -9.50 17.27 -3.79
N PRO A 58 -10.67 17.73 -4.26
CA PRO A 58 -11.59 16.90 -5.03
C PRO A 58 -10.89 16.33 -6.26
N GLU A 59 -11.19 15.06 -6.58
CA GLU A 59 -10.64 14.37 -7.75
C GLU A 59 -11.03 15.14 -9.02
N GLY A 60 -10.10 15.93 -9.57
CA GLY A 60 -10.33 16.80 -10.72
C GLY A 60 -9.47 18.07 -10.75
N GLU A 61 -8.94 18.52 -9.60
CA GLU A 61 -8.00 19.64 -9.54
C GLU A 61 -6.59 19.13 -9.23
N GLU A 62 -5.85 18.74 -10.27
CA GLU A 62 -4.43 18.43 -10.14
C GLU A 62 -3.64 19.70 -9.82
N VAL A 63 -3.11 19.80 -8.60
CA VAL A 63 -2.13 20.85 -8.27
C VAL A 63 -0.84 20.51 -8.98
N LYS A 64 -0.50 21.30 -10.01
CA LYS A 64 0.84 21.31 -10.59
C LYS A 64 1.82 21.75 -9.51
N ALA A 65 2.44 20.79 -8.84
CA ALA A 65 3.55 21.04 -7.95
C ALA A 65 4.83 20.99 -8.79
N ASP A 66 5.32 22.14 -9.27
CA ASP A 66 6.73 22.32 -9.62
C ASP A 66 7.19 23.78 -9.49
N ASP A 67 8.30 23.92 -8.76
CA ASP A 67 9.38 24.90 -8.86
C ASP A 67 9.16 26.40 -8.54
N LYS A 68 9.10 26.74 -7.25
CA LYS A 68 9.63 28.04 -6.75
C LYS A 68 10.41 27.91 -5.44
N ALA A 69 11.36 26.98 -5.37
CA ALA A 69 12.40 27.00 -4.34
C ALA A 69 13.78 27.10 -5.01
N GLY A 70 14.16 28.31 -5.44
CA GLY A 70 15.56 28.62 -5.77
C GLY A 70 15.79 29.48 -7.01
N LYS A 71 15.53 30.79 -6.94
CA LYS A 71 16.33 31.79 -7.69
C LYS A 71 16.15 33.21 -7.14
N LYS A 72 17.21 33.69 -6.49
CA LYS A 72 17.71 35.07 -6.38
C LYS A 72 16.76 36.18 -5.90
N LYS A 73 17.07 36.76 -4.74
CA LYS A 73 17.72 38.08 -4.62
C LYS A 73 18.33 38.24 -3.23
#